data_AF-A0A2V1DRC2-F1
#
_entry.id   AF-A0A2V1DRC2-F1
#
_cell.length_a   1.000
_cell.length_b   1.000
_cell.length_c   1.000
_cell.angle_alpha   90.00
_cell.angle_beta   90.00
_cell.angle_gamma   90.00
#
_symmetry.space_group_name_H-M   'P 1'
#
loop_
_entity.id
_entity.type
_entity.pdbx_description
1 polymer ?
#
loop_
_entity_poly.entity_id
_entity_poly.type
_entity_poly.pdbx_seq_one_letter_code
_entity_poly.pdbx_strand_id
1 'polypeptide(L)'
;MAAVDTQAPTEPAAPALPDYVTDPDAVLKDTADWRYGRAPDYSKTRKVYAETKSMTHEAGSLPQLVENLVKNWEVEASFKPTLKDWRTIDHAKYSFAINGGEPQSAEHMLKQGTYNAIISPNEYYSPEYSDFSSSHKTFKRMMPTFAWEVLEVYSGPPTVSFRWRHWGVMKNDYVGFDNKGQKVTAPAHGNAIDIQGVTVATVNDALQLQSVRTWFDPLDMFRQIAPTGVVKKEAVDKSLSPGDAIDALPSGHPDVDAQKVAEGAGCPFMGTSKEEGAKPFPPASVEKGGVGEEGEGKARLEHPETEIEEGKMRVLREGKQEGWDQDPNLKS
;
A
#
# COMPACT_ATOMS: atom_id res chain seq x y z
N MET A 1 -42.59 -32.10 -41.53
CA MET A 1 -41.19 -31.89 -41.14
C MET A 1 -41.19 -30.96 -39.94
N ALA A 2 -41.15 -31.49 -38.72
CA ALA A 2 -41.03 -30.68 -37.52
C ALA A 2 -39.55 -30.29 -37.36
N ALA A 3 -39.26 -29.01 -37.22
CA ALA A 3 -37.91 -28.50 -36.97
C ALA A 3 -37.49 -28.95 -35.57
N VAL A 4 -36.41 -29.73 -35.51
CA VAL A 4 -35.75 -30.10 -34.25
C VAL A 4 -34.98 -28.87 -33.79
N ASP A 5 -35.50 -28.24 -32.74
CA ASP A 5 -34.83 -27.15 -32.05
C ASP A 5 -33.58 -27.73 -31.36
N THR A 6 -32.41 -27.45 -31.92
CA THR A 6 -31.13 -27.91 -31.38
C THR A 6 -30.69 -26.86 -30.37
N GLN A 7 -31.00 -27.12 -29.11
CA GLN A 7 -30.53 -26.32 -27.98
C GLN A 7 -29.00 -26.29 -27.99
N ALA A 8 -28.45 -25.08 -28.18
CA ALA A 8 -27.02 -24.84 -28.13
C ALA A 8 -26.45 -25.29 -26.77
N PRO A 9 -25.23 -25.87 -26.71
CA PRO A 9 -24.60 -26.26 -25.45
C PRO A 9 -24.50 -25.03 -24.53
N THR A 10 -25.04 -25.15 -23.32
CA THR A 10 -24.88 -24.15 -22.26
C THR A 10 -23.39 -23.97 -21.98
N GLU A 11 -22.86 -22.79 -22.30
CA GLU A 11 -21.48 -22.41 -21.98
C GLU A 11 -21.26 -22.59 -20.46
N PRO A 12 -20.18 -23.25 -20.02
CA PRO A 12 -19.90 -23.44 -18.60
C PRO A 12 -19.81 -22.06 -17.95
N ALA A 13 -20.55 -21.87 -16.85
CA ALA A 13 -20.54 -20.63 -16.09
C ALA A 13 -19.09 -20.21 -15.79
N ALA A 14 -18.75 -18.94 -16.06
CA ALA A 14 -17.44 -18.40 -15.75
C ALA A 14 -17.11 -18.71 -14.27
N PRO A 15 -15.88 -19.15 -13.96
CA PRO A 15 -15.49 -19.43 -12.59
C PRO A 15 -15.71 -18.19 -11.72
N ALA A 16 -16.33 -18.39 -10.56
CA ALA A 16 -16.58 -17.30 -9.63
C ALA A 16 -15.25 -16.65 -9.20
N LEU A 17 -15.23 -15.33 -9.13
CA LEU A 17 -14.07 -14.59 -8.66
C LEU A 17 -13.74 -15.00 -7.21
N PRO A 18 -12.45 -15.08 -6.83
CA PRO A 18 -12.06 -15.28 -5.44
C PRO A 18 -12.61 -14.18 -4.53
N ASP A 19 -12.98 -14.54 -3.31
CA ASP A 19 -13.52 -13.61 -2.32
C ASP A 19 -12.54 -12.48 -1.97
N TYR A 20 -11.23 -12.76 -1.92
CA TYR A 20 -10.19 -11.75 -1.63
C TYR A 20 -10.01 -10.67 -2.69
N VAL A 21 -10.65 -10.78 -3.86
CA VAL A 21 -10.76 -9.67 -4.81
C VAL A 21 -12.12 -8.98 -4.77
N THR A 22 -13.14 -9.60 -4.19
CA THR A 22 -14.49 -9.02 -4.10
C THR A 22 -14.81 -8.37 -2.76
N ASP A 23 -14.05 -8.71 -1.71
CA ASP A 23 -14.23 -8.22 -0.35
C ASP A 23 -12.90 -7.69 0.21
N PRO A 24 -12.81 -6.39 0.58
CA PRO A 24 -11.57 -5.79 1.09
C PRO A 24 -11.11 -6.35 2.45
N ASP A 25 -11.98 -7.06 3.16
CA ASP A 25 -11.73 -7.61 4.50
C ASP A 25 -11.83 -9.14 4.51
N ALA A 26 -11.74 -9.79 3.35
CA ALA A 26 -11.90 -11.23 3.19
C ALA A 26 -10.93 -12.02 4.09
N VAL A 27 -9.64 -11.65 4.09
CA VAL A 27 -8.61 -12.39 4.86
C VAL A 27 -8.69 -12.16 6.38
N LEU A 28 -9.36 -11.09 6.82
CA LEU A 28 -9.59 -10.84 8.26
C LEU A 28 -10.56 -11.85 8.87
N LYS A 29 -11.31 -12.57 8.04
CA LYS A 29 -12.28 -13.60 8.43
C LYS A 29 -11.66 -14.98 8.49
N ASP A 30 -10.39 -15.12 8.12
CA ASP A 30 -9.70 -16.40 8.07
C ASP A 30 -9.43 -16.95 9.48
N THR A 31 -9.44 -18.28 9.60
CA THR A 31 -8.81 -18.97 10.73
C THR A 31 -7.35 -19.21 10.38
N ALA A 32 -6.47 -18.33 10.85
CA ALA A 32 -5.03 -18.35 10.56
C ALA A 32 -4.21 -18.30 11.85
N ASP A 33 -2.93 -18.66 11.76
CA ASP A 33 -1.98 -18.32 12.80
C ASP A 33 -1.69 -16.82 12.71
N TRP A 34 -2.10 -16.06 13.72
CA TRP A 34 -1.95 -14.61 13.71
C TRP A 34 -0.70 -14.22 14.50
N ARG A 35 0.15 -13.36 13.94
CA ARG A 35 1.39 -12.85 14.56
C ARG A 35 1.19 -12.31 15.99
N TYR A 36 0.00 -11.80 16.30
CA TYR A 36 -0.37 -11.29 17.62
C TYR A 36 -1.55 -12.03 18.27
N GLY A 37 -1.76 -13.29 17.90
CA GLY A 37 -2.78 -14.19 18.45
C GLY A 37 -4.23 -13.89 18.04
N ARG A 38 -4.47 -12.85 17.23
CA ARG A 38 -5.78 -12.52 16.66
C ARG A 38 -5.68 -11.73 15.35
N ALA A 39 -6.76 -11.73 14.58
CA ALA A 39 -6.92 -10.86 13.41
C ALA A 39 -6.73 -9.38 13.80
N PRO A 40 -6.06 -8.57 12.97
CA PRO A 40 -5.91 -7.15 13.22
C PRO A 40 -7.23 -6.40 13.04
N ASP A 41 -7.39 -5.29 13.76
CA ASP A 41 -8.54 -4.40 13.59
C ASP A 41 -8.19 -3.25 12.63
N TYR A 42 -8.79 -3.27 11.44
CA TYR A 42 -8.64 -2.23 10.41
C TYR A 42 -9.75 -1.18 10.43
N SER A 43 -10.72 -1.25 11.35
CA SER A 43 -11.91 -0.37 11.37
C SER A 43 -11.57 1.12 11.28
N LYS A 44 -10.55 1.58 12.02
CA LYS A 44 -10.08 2.98 12.00
C LYS A 44 -9.50 3.36 10.65
N THR A 45 -8.63 2.51 10.08
CA THR A 45 -8.02 2.75 8.76
C THR A 45 -9.07 2.71 7.65
N ARG A 46 -10.05 1.80 7.71
CA ARG A 46 -11.18 1.72 6.77
C ARG A 46 -12.07 2.95 6.84
N LYS A 47 -12.32 3.47 8.05
CA LYS A 47 -13.05 4.73 8.24
C LYS A 47 -12.30 5.90 7.60
N VAL A 48 -11.01 6.07 7.91
CA VAL A 48 -10.18 7.13 7.30
C VAL A 48 -10.14 7.00 5.78
N TYR A 49 -9.96 5.79 5.26
CA TYR A 49 -10.03 5.52 3.82
C TYR A 49 -11.37 5.99 3.24
N ALA A 50 -12.51 5.57 3.82
CA ALA A 50 -13.83 5.92 3.31
C ALA A 50 -14.09 7.44 3.32
N GLU A 51 -13.59 8.14 4.33
CA GLU A 51 -13.76 9.59 4.50
C GLU A 51 -12.81 10.42 3.62
N THR A 52 -11.64 9.89 3.22
CA THR A 52 -10.55 10.70 2.63
C THR A 52 -10.00 10.19 1.30
N LYS A 53 -10.52 9.07 0.79
CA LYS A 53 -10.18 8.55 -0.55
C LYS A 53 -10.49 9.60 -1.64
N SER A 54 -9.67 9.61 -2.67
CA SER A 54 -9.88 10.47 -3.85
C SER A 54 -10.64 9.77 -4.96
N MET A 55 -10.61 8.43 -4.98
CA MET A 55 -11.22 7.64 -6.04
C MET A 55 -12.49 6.93 -5.58
N THR A 56 -13.42 6.73 -6.52
CA THR A 56 -14.58 5.86 -6.35
C THR A 56 -14.62 4.87 -7.50
N HIS A 57 -14.45 3.58 -7.17
CA HIS A 57 -14.47 2.51 -8.15
C HIS A 57 -15.88 1.91 -8.24
N GLU A 58 -16.31 1.60 -9.46
CA GLU A 58 -17.56 0.88 -9.70
C GLU A 58 -17.48 -0.54 -9.10
N ALA A 59 -18.59 -1.05 -8.58
CA ALA A 59 -18.64 -2.38 -8.01
C ALA A 59 -18.34 -3.46 -9.08
N GLY A 60 -17.42 -4.38 -8.78
CA GLY A 60 -16.95 -5.41 -9.71
C GLY A 60 -15.97 -4.90 -10.77
N SER A 61 -15.65 -3.60 -10.80
CA SER A 61 -14.67 -3.06 -11.75
C SER A 61 -13.25 -3.55 -11.44
N LEU A 62 -12.41 -3.63 -12.47
CA LEU A 62 -11.01 -4.03 -12.32
C LEU A 62 -10.25 -3.18 -11.27
N PRO A 63 -10.38 -1.84 -11.20
CA PRO A 63 -9.78 -1.05 -10.11
C PRO A 63 -10.22 -1.49 -8.71
N GLN A 64 -11.50 -1.83 -8.51
CA GLN A 64 -11.97 -2.33 -7.22
C GLN A 64 -11.35 -3.71 -6.89
N LEU A 65 -11.31 -4.62 -7.88
CA LEU A 65 -10.75 -5.96 -7.69
C LEU A 65 -9.25 -5.91 -7.34
N VAL A 66 -8.49 -5.06 -8.06
CA VAL A 66 -7.07 -4.79 -7.76
C VAL A 66 -6.92 -4.19 -6.37
N GLU A 67 -7.79 -3.23 -6.01
CA GLU A 67 -7.69 -2.58 -4.73
C GLU A 67 -7.91 -3.54 -3.55
N ASN A 68 -8.92 -4.41 -3.68
CA ASN A 68 -9.21 -5.44 -2.69
C ASN A 68 -8.08 -6.49 -2.60
N LEU A 69 -7.51 -6.91 -3.73
CA LEU A 69 -6.39 -7.85 -3.75
C LEU A 69 -5.20 -7.30 -2.94
N VAL A 70 -4.81 -6.05 -3.19
CA VAL A 70 -3.67 -5.43 -2.51
C VAL A 70 -3.95 -5.24 -1.01
N LYS A 71 -5.16 -4.79 -0.65
CA LYS A 71 -5.57 -4.64 0.76
C LYS A 71 -5.54 -5.96 1.53
N ASN A 72 -6.00 -7.04 0.92
CA ASN A 72 -5.94 -8.37 1.53
C ASN A 72 -4.49 -8.87 1.62
N TRP A 73 -3.71 -8.76 0.53
CA TRP A 73 -2.30 -9.16 0.50
C TRP A 73 -1.47 -8.47 1.60
N GLU A 74 -1.68 -7.17 1.82
CA GLU A 74 -0.97 -6.42 2.87
C GLU A 74 -1.28 -6.96 4.27
N VAL A 75 -2.55 -7.28 4.54
CA VAL A 75 -2.94 -7.90 5.82
C VAL A 75 -2.26 -9.24 6.02
N GLU A 76 -2.19 -10.09 4.98
CA GLU A 76 -1.48 -11.37 5.06
C GLU A 76 0.01 -11.16 5.34
N ALA A 77 0.66 -10.26 4.59
CA ALA A 77 2.06 -9.91 4.73
C ALA A 77 2.45 -9.38 6.12
N SER A 78 1.58 -8.56 6.70
CA SER A 78 1.83 -7.88 7.96
C SER A 78 1.42 -8.70 9.20
N PHE A 79 0.50 -9.67 9.07
CA PHE A 79 -0.08 -10.33 10.25
C PHE A 79 -0.11 -11.86 10.23
N LYS A 80 0.10 -12.52 9.09
CA LYS A 80 0.16 -14.00 9.02
C LYS A 80 1.63 -14.42 8.93
N PRO A 81 2.23 -15.02 9.99
CA PRO A 81 3.65 -15.33 10.03
C PRO A 81 4.00 -16.61 9.25
N THR A 82 3.01 -17.32 8.69
CA THR A 82 3.21 -18.53 7.91
C THR A 82 2.63 -18.40 6.51
N LEU A 83 3.40 -18.77 5.48
CA LEU A 83 2.99 -18.64 4.08
C LEU A 83 1.81 -19.54 3.71
N LYS A 84 1.64 -20.67 4.39
CA LYS A 84 0.49 -21.56 4.19
C LYS A 84 -0.86 -20.84 4.36
N ASP A 85 -0.89 -19.78 5.17
CA ASP A 85 -2.11 -19.02 5.45
C ASP A 85 -2.31 -17.86 4.46
N TRP A 86 -1.38 -17.62 3.53
CA TRP A 86 -1.48 -16.58 2.51
C TRP A 86 -2.19 -17.11 1.27
N ARG A 87 -3.40 -16.63 0.99
CA ARG A 87 -4.17 -17.10 -0.18
C ARG A 87 -4.06 -16.19 -1.40
N THR A 88 -3.57 -14.96 -1.22
CA THR A 88 -3.43 -13.95 -2.29
C THR A 88 -2.21 -14.15 -3.19
N ILE A 89 -1.34 -15.12 -2.91
CA ILE A 89 -0.09 -15.36 -3.63
C ILE A 89 -0.02 -16.77 -4.22
N ASP A 90 0.69 -16.92 -5.34
CA ASP A 90 1.09 -18.21 -5.88
C ASP A 90 2.39 -18.63 -5.19
N HIS A 91 2.30 -19.58 -4.24
CA HIS A 91 3.41 -19.91 -3.33
C HIS A 91 4.67 -20.36 -4.07
N ALA A 92 4.52 -20.98 -5.25
CA ALA A 92 5.64 -21.52 -6.00
C ALA A 92 6.37 -20.45 -6.83
N LYS A 93 5.68 -19.35 -7.17
CA LYS A 93 6.19 -18.35 -8.13
C LYS A 93 6.31 -16.95 -7.55
N TYR A 94 5.68 -16.69 -6.41
CA TYR A 94 5.59 -15.36 -5.83
C TYR A 94 6.95 -14.71 -5.66
N SER A 95 7.05 -13.49 -6.16
CA SER A 95 8.21 -12.63 -6.02
C SER A 95 7.78 -11.16 -5.90
N PHE A 96 8.55 -10.39 -5.15
CA PHE A 96 8.31 -8.97 -4.94
C PHE A 96 9.60 -8.18 -5.13
N ALA A 97 9.56 -7.15 -5.98
CA ALA A 97 10.70 -6.31 -6.33
C ALA A 97 10.34 -4.83 -6.26
N ILE A 98 11.29 -4.00 -5.86
CA ILE A 98 11.12 -2.56 -5.73
C ILE A 98 12.20 -1.82 -6.49
N ASN A 99 11.81 -0.75 -7.21
CA ASN A 99 12.71 0.20 -7.85
C ASN A 99 13.79 -0.45 -8.73
N GLY A 100 13.42 -1.54 -9.41
CA GLY A 100 14.33 -2.31 -10.27
C GLY A 100 15.33 -3.21 -9.54
N GLY A 101 15.20 -3.38 -8.22
CA GLY A 101 15.99 -4.33 -7.43
C GLY A 101 15.63 -5.79 -7.71
N GLU A 102 16.47 -6.69 -7.18
CA GLU A 102 16.29 -8.13 -7.36
C GLU A 102 14.99 -8.63 -6.71
N PRO A 103 14.22 -9.51 -7.39
CA PRO A 103 13.01 -10.09 -6.82
C PRO A 103 13.27 -10.88 -5.54
N GLN A 104 12.52 -10.57 -4.49
CA GLN A 104 12.58 -11.25 -3.19
C GLN A 104 11.43 -12.25 -3.05
N SER A 105 11.68 -13.37 -2.36
CA SER A 105 10.66 -14.38 -2.07
C SER A 105 9.74 -13.97 -0.91
N ALA A 106 8.62 -14.67 -0.76
CA ALA A 106 7.70 -14.42 0.36
C ALA A 106 8.34 -14.74 1.72
N GLU A 107 9.22 -15.75 1.80
CA GLU A 107 9.97 -16.10 3.01
C GLU A 107 10.92 -14.97 3.42
N HIS A 108 11.58 -14.35 2.44
CA HIS A 108 12.43 -13.20 2.68
C HIS A 108 11.62 -12.02 3.22
N MET A 109 10.46 -11.72 2.62
CA MET A 109 9.55 -10.67 3.09
C MET A 109 9.06 -10.93 4.52
N LEU A 110 8.70 -12.17 4.86
CA LEU A 110 8.28 -12.55 6.21
C LEU A 110 9.38 -12.33 7.25
N LYS A 111 10.63 -12.63 6.88
CA LYS A 111 11.78 -12.51 7.78
C LYS A 111 12.17 -11.04 8.01
N GLN A 112 12.22 -10.24 6.95
CA GLN A 112 12.66 -8.84 7.04
C GLN A 112 11.55 -7.90 7.52
N GLY A 113 10.31 -8.16 7.13
CA GLY A 113 9.19 -7.24 7.26
C GLY A 113 9.04 -6.33 6.04
N THR A 114 7.81 -5.89 5.79
CA THR A 114 7.44 -5.10 4.61
C THR A 114 8.23 -3.79 4.54
N TYR A 115 8.29 -2.98 5.60
CA TYR A 115 9.07 -1.73 5.61
C TYR A 115 10.56 -1.93 5.29
N ASN A 116 11.18 -2.95 5.86
CA ASN A 116 12.59 -3.28 5.63
C ASN A 116 12.86 -3.77 4.21
N ALA A 117 11.89 -4.45 3.59
CA ALA A 117 11.99 -4.89 2.21
C ALA A 117 11.80 -3.75 1.20
N ILE A 118 11.16 -2.64 1.58
CA ILE A 118 10.78 -1.56 0.66
C ILE A 118 11.62 -0.27 0.77
N ILE A 119 12.27 -0.03 1.92
CA ILE A 119 13.03 1.20 2.16
C ILE A 119 14.53 0.90 2.17
N SER A 120 15.26 1.36 1.15
CA SER A 120 16.72 1.28 1.15
C SER A 120 17.35 2.15 2.25
N PRO A 121 18.51 1.75 2.80
CA PRO A 121 19.24 2.55 3.78
C PRO A 121 19.44 4.00 3.31
N ASN A 122 19.09 4.95 4.16
CA ASN A 122 19.20 6.38 3.90
C ASN A 122 19.46 7.15 5.21
N GLU A 123 19.48 8.48 5.15
CA GLU A 123 19.82 9.34 6.29
C GLU A 123 18.75 9.41 7.40
N TYR A 124 17.59 8.79 7.18
CA TYR A 124 16.45 8.73 8.09
C TYR A 124 16.15 7.31 8.58
N TYR A 125 16.42 6.30 7.74
CA TYR A 125 16.02 4.91 7.97
C TYR A 125 17.05 3.91 7.44
N SER A 126 17.27 2.82 8.17
CA SER A 126 18.07 1.68 7.72
C SER A 126 17.46 0.35 8.18
N PRO A 127 17.18 -0.57 7.23
CA PRO A 127 16.84 -1.96 7.53
C PRO A 127 17.93 -2.71 8.32
N GLU A 128 19.19 -2.27 8.27
CA GLU A 128 20.29 -2.91 9.00
C GLU A 128 20.19 -2.69 10.52
N TYR A 129 19.52 -1.62 10.93
CA TYR A 129 19.36 -1.22 12.33
C TYR A 129 17.90 -1.29 12.82
N SER A 130 17.00 -1.83 11.99
CA SER A 130 15.57 -1.97 12.29
C SER A 130 15.09 -3.38 11.99
N ASP A 131 14.42 -4.02 12.94
CA ASP A 131 13.72 -5.30 12.74
C ASP A 131 12.22 -5.10 12.41
N PHE A 132 11.49 -6.20 12.21
CA PHE A 132 10.06 -6.16 11.96
C PHE A 132 9.29 -5.35 13.01
N SER A 133 9.57 -5.58 14.29
CA SER A 133 8.81 -4.99 15.39
C SER A 133 9.07 -3.49 15.52
N SER A 134 10.35 -3.10 15.50
CA SER A 134 10.82 -1.72 15.60
C SER A 134 10.35 -0.87 14.42
N SER A 135 10.46 -1.37 13.18
CA SER A 135 9.96 -0.67 11.99
C SER A 135 8.44 -0.43 12.04
N HIS A 136 7.66 -1.46 12.37
CA HIS A 136 6.22 -1.33 12.53
C HIS A 136 5.85 -0.34 13.64
N LYS A 137 6.58 -0.38 14.75
CA LYS A 137 6.39 0.55 15.88
C LYS A 137 6.69 1.99 15.47
N THR A 138 7.79 2.26 14.76
CA THR A 138 8.15 3.58 14.24
C THR A 138 7.02 4.16 13.38
N PHE A 139 6.63 3.46 12.32
CA PHE A 139 5.66 4.00 11.37
C PHE A 139 4.24 4.05 11.94
N LYS A 140 3.80 3.02 12.69
CA LYS A 140 2.46 2.99 13.28
C LYS A 140 2.28 4.01 14.41
N ARG A 141 3.33 4.30 15.18
CA ARG A 141 3.30 5.36 16.21
C ARG A 141 3.19 6.72 15.52
N MET A 142 4.03 6.99 14.52
CA MET A 142 4.04 8.25 13.78
C MET A 142 2.71 8.50 13.03
N MET A 143 2.23 7.50 12.29
CA MET A 143 1.01 7.53 11.49
C MET A 143 0.06 6.38 11.90
N PRO A 144 -0.83 6.59 12.88
CA PRO A 144 -1.74 5.54 13.36
C PRO A 144 -2.70 4.98 12.31
N THR A 145 -2.93 5.72 11.23
CA THR A 145 -3.72 5.31 10.07
C THR A 145 -2.95 5.64 8.81
N PHE A 146 -2.70 4.63 7.98
CA PHE A 146 -2.02 4.77 6.69
C PHE A 146 -2.85 4.02 5.65
N ALA A 147 -3.74 4.77 4.99
CA ALA A 147 -4.66 4.24 4.00
C ALA A 147 -3.95 4.01 2.66
N TRP A 148 -4.59 3.23 1.80
CA TRP A 148 -4.10 2.91 0.46
C TRP A 148 -5.26 2.83 -0.53
N GLU A 149 -5.06 3.36 -1.73
CA GLU A 149 -6.03 3.32 -2.81
C GLU A 149 -5.37 3.15 -4.18
N VAL A 150 -6.14 2.56 -5.11
CA VAL A 150 -5.79 2.56 -6.53
C VAL A 150 -6.21 3.89 -7.14
N LEU A 151 -5.28 4.56 -7.81
CA LEU A 151 -5.56 5.80 -8.53
C LEU A 151 -6.01 5.53 -9.97
N GLU A 152 -5.40 4.54 -10.62
CA GLU A 152 -5.61 4.27 -12.04
C GLU A 152 -5.14 2.87 -12.39
N VAL A 153 -5.83 2.19 -13.31
CA VAL A 153 -5.43 0.86 -13.83
C VAL A 153 -5.24 0.97 -15.35
N TYR A 154 -4.08 0.53 -15.83
CA TYR A 154 -3.69 0.62 -17.24
C TYR A 154 -3.82 -0.72 -17.98
N SER A 155 -3.80 -1.86 -17.28
CA SER A 155 -3.96 -3.18 -17.90
C SER A 155 -4.62 -4.20 -16.96
N GLY A 156 -5.31 -5.19 -17.53
CA GLY A 156 -5.93 -6.30 -16.80
C GLY A 156 -5.07 -7.57 -16.76
N PRO A 157 -5.56 -8.64 -16.10
CA PRO A 157 -4.86 -9.92 -16.03
C PRO A 157 -4.51 -10.50 -17.42
N PRO A 158 -3.42 -11.27 -17.55
CA PRO A 158 -2.56 -11.76 -16.47
C PRO A 158 -1.51 -10.75 -16.00
N THR A 159 -1.28 -9.65 -16.71
CA THR A 159 -0.30 -8.61 -16.33
C THR A 159 -1.04 -7.30 -16.05
N VAL A 160 -1.32 -7.07 -14.78
CA VAL A 160 -2.02 -5.88 -14.30
C VAL A 160 -1.02 -4.78 -14.01
N SER A 161 -1.25 -3.58 -14.53
CA SER A 161 -0.44 -2.40 -14.23
C SER A 161 -1.33 -1.27 -13.74
N PHE A 162 -0.91 -0.61 -12.66
CA PHE A 162 -1.74 0.38 -11.98
C PHE A 162 -0.91 1.41 -11.21
N ARG A 163 -1.48 2.59 -11.01
CA ARG A 163 -0.96 3.65 -10.14
C ARG A 163 -1.73 3.66 -8.83
N TRP A 164 -1.05 3.97 -7.74
CA TRP A 164 -1.60 3.91 -6.40
C TRP A 164 -1.06 5.04 -5.53
N ARG A 165 -1.71 5.26 -4.39
CA ARG A 165 -1.15 6.07 -3.30
C ARG A 165 -1.35 5.45 -1.94
N HIS A 166 -0.42 5.75 -1.03
CA HIS A 166 -0.50 5.52 0.40
C HIS A 166 -0.54 6.87 1.11
N TRP A 167 -1.47 7.07 2.04
CA TRP A 167 -1.53 8.35 2.76
C TRP A 167 -1.93 8.21 4.23
N GLY A 168 -1.44 9.13 5.05
CA GLY A 168 -1.73 9.21 6.47
C GLY A 168 -1.43 10.60 7.02
N VAL A 169 -1.72 10.81 8.31
CA VAL A 169 -1.39 12.06 9.00
C VAL A 169 -0.28 11.78 10.00
N MET A 170 0.79 12.58 9.96
CA MET A 170 1.88 12.51 10.94
C MET A 170 1.42 13.08 12.28
N LYS A 171 0.85 12.22 13.12
CA LYS A 171 0.26 12.61 14.42
C LYS A 171 1.28 12.67 15.55
N ASN A 172 2.33 11.86 15.47
CA ASN A 172 3.37 11.77 16.48
C ASN A 172 4.75 11.86 15.83
N ASP A 173 5.77 12.14 16.65
CA ASP A 173 7.15 12.27 16.20
C ASP A 173 7.61 11.00 15.47
N TYR A 174 8.37 11.19 14.40
CA TYR A 174 9.14 10.12 13.79
C TYR A 174 10.34 9.81 14.67
N VAL A 175 10.56 8.52 14.96
CA VAL A 175 11.75 8.02 15.66
C VAL A 175 12.22 6.75 14.96
N GLY A 176 13.38 6.80 14.32
CA GLY A 176 13.98 5.67 13.61
C GLY A 176 15.50 5.66 13.70
N PHE A 177 16.16 4.81 12.90
CA PHE A 177 17.62 4.71 12.84
C PHE A 177 18.12 4.95 11.42
N ASP A 178 19.11 5.81 11.22
CA ASP A 178 19.70 6.05 9.91
C ASP A 178 20.71 4.98 9.48
N ASN A 179 21.25 5.13 8.27
CA ASN A 179 22.30 4.28 7.71
C ASN A 179 23.64 4.29 8.47
N LYS A 180 23.77 5.08 9.54
CA LYS A 180 24.93 5.06 10.45
C LYS A 180 24.59 4.46 11.82
N GLY A 181 23.35 3.99 12.00
CA GLY A 181 22.85 3.48 13.27
C GLY A 181 22.59 4.59 14.29
N GLN A 182 22.43 5.84 13.85
CA GLN A 182 22.07 6.95 14.73
C GLN A 182 20.56 7.02 14.87
N LYS A 183 20.07 7.28 16.09
CA LYS A 183 18.65 7.55 16.32
C LYS A 183 18.31 8.90 15.73
N VAL A 184 17.34 8.90 14.81
CA VAL A 184 16.84 10.06 14.09
C VAL A 184 15.46 10.40 14.61
N THR A 185 15.26 11.66 14.98
CA THR A 185 13.96 12.18 15.40
C THR A 185 13.52 13.36 14.53
N ALA A 186 12.27 13.33 14.06
CA ALA A 186 11.60 14.46 13.42
C ALA A 186 10.28 14.77 14.16
N PRO A 187 10.08 16.01 14.64
CA PRO A 187 8.86 16.39 15.35
C PRO A 187 7.59 16.27 14.49
N ALA A 188 6.48 15.88 15.10
CA ALA A 188 5.18 15.87 14.45
C ALA A 188 4.79 17.27 13.99
N HIS A 189 4.43 17.39 12.71
CA HIS A 189 3.88 18.62 12.14
C HIS A 189 2.38 18.53 11.84
N GLY A 190 1.75 17.35 11.99
CA GLY A 190 0.30 17.18 11.81
C GLY A 190 -0.20 17.23 10.36
N ASN A 191 0.70 17.34 9.39
CA ASN A 191 0.33 17.37 7.96
C ASN A 191 0.13 15.95 7.42
N ALA A 192 -0.54 15.86 6.27
CA ALA A 192 -0.64 14.63 5.52
C ALA A 192 0.73 14.24 4.94
N ILE A 193 1.00 12.94 4.95
CA ILE A 193 2.04 12.28 4.17
C ILE A 193 1.31 11.48 3.10
N ASP A 194 1.61 11.71 1.83
CA ASP A 194 0.99 11.08 0.66
C ASP A 194 2.09 10.65 -0.30
N ILE A 195 2.31 9.34 -0.41
CA ILE A 195 3.29 8.76 -1.33
C ILE A 195 2.57 8.04 -2.45
N GLN A 196 3.09 8.16 -3.66
CA GLN A 196 2.53 7.53 -4.84
C GLN A 196 3.54 6.63 -5.54
N GLY A 197 3.01 5.66 -6.27
CA GLY A 197 3.83 4.78 -7.07
C GLY A 197 3.05 4.07 -8.15
N VAL A 198 3.76 3.23 -8.89
CA VAL A 198 3.22 2.36 -9.93
C VAL A 198 3.61 0.92 -9.64
N THR A 199 2.72 0.00 -9.95
CA THR A 199 2.97 -1.44 -9.80
C THR A 199 2.60 -2.17 -11.08
N VAL A 200 3.44 -3.12 -11.47
CA VAL A 200 3.15 -4.13 -12.48
C VAL A 200 3.15 -5.48 -11.80
N ALA A 201 1.99 -6.15 -11.79
CA ALA A 201 1.77 -7.43 -11.15
C ALA A 201 1.35 -8.49 -12.17
N THR A 202 2.01 -9.63 -12.16
CA THR A 202 1.56 -10.84 -12.86
C THR A 202 0.72 -11.69 -11.91
N VAL A 203 -0.46 -12.13 -12.36
CA VAL A 203 -1.37 -13.01 -11.63
C VAL A 203 -1.70 -14.28 -12.41
N ASN A 204 -2.03 -15.36 -11.71
CA ASN A 204 -2.56 -16.58 -12.32
C ASN A 204 -4.09 -16.49 -12.54
N ASP A 205 -4.69 -17.56 -13.06
CA ASP A 205 -6.15 -17.64 -13.32
C ASP A 205 -7.00 -17.52 -12.05
N ALA A 206 -6.43 -17.86 -10.89
CA ALA A 206 -7.05 -17.65 -9.60
C ALA A 206 -6.83 -16.23 -9.06
N LEU A 207 -6.23 -15.31 -9.82
CA LEU A 207 -5.86 -13.95 -9.40
C LEU A 207 -4.86 -13.89 -8.23
N GLN A 208 -4.03 -14.93 -8.09
CA GLN A 208 -2.94 -14.94 -7.11
C GLN A 208 -1.69 -14.29 -7.68
N LEU A 209 -0.99 -13.50 -6.87
CA LEU A 209 0.22 -12.79 -7.24
C LEU A 209 1.39 -13.76 -7.53
N GLN A 210 2.01 -13.64 -8.70
CA GLN A 210 3.22 -14.38 -9.10
C GLN A 210 4.45 -13.47 -9.14
N SER A 211 4.36 -12.29 -9.75
CA SER A 211 5.48 -11.35 -9.80
C SER A 211 4.96 -9.95 -9.58
N VAL A 212 5.44 -9.27 -8.55
CA VAL A 212 5.04 -7.92 -8.19
C VAL A 212 6.26 -7.02 -8.30
N ARG A 213 6.19 -6.04 -9.19
CA ARG A 213 7.24 -5.01 -9.34
C ARG A 213 6.64 -3.66 -9.06
N THR A 214 7.20 -2.95 -8.09
CA THR A 214 6.69 -1.66 -7.64
C THR A 214 7.76 -0.59 -7.77
N TRP A 215 7.37 0.60 -8.24
CA TRP A 215 8.24 1.76 -8.36
C TRP A 215 7.62 2.96 -7.66
N PHE A 216 8.40 3.62 -6.82
CA PHE A 216 8.03 4.84 -6.11
C PHE A 216 9.30 5.54 -5.61
N ASP A 217 9.20 6.81 -5.24
CA ASP A 217 10.31 7.52 -4.61
C ASP A 217 10.36 7.17 -3.10
N PRO A 218 11.33 6.37 -2.63
CA PRO A 218 11.40 5.96 -1.23
C PRO A 218 11.78 7.12 -0.30
N LEU A 219 12.33 8.21 -0.83
CA LEU A 219 12.69 9.40 -0.06
C LEU A 219 11.56 10.41 0.04
N ASP A 220 10.53 10.32 -0.83
CA ASP A 220 9.41 11.26 -0.81
C ASP A 220 8.70 11.26 0.56
N MET A 221 8.46 10.07 1.13
CA MET A 221 7.95 9.94 2.49
C MET A 221 8.80 10.72 3.50
N PHE A 222 10.12 10.58 3.46
CA PHE A 222 11.02 11.21 4.43
C PHE A 222 11.13 12.72 4.23
N ARG A 223 11.06 13.21 2.99
CA ARG A 223 10.96 14.65 2.70
C ARG A 223 9.67 15.24 3.26
N GLN A 224 8.58 14.46 3.28
CA GLN A 224 7.32 14.87 3.90
C GLN A 224 7.34 14.76 5.43
N ILE A 225 8.02 13.76 6.01
CA ILE A 225 8.24 13.61 7.47
C ILE A 225 9.09 14.76 8.03
N ALA A 226 10.12 15.15 7.29
CA ALA A 226 11.13 16.11 7.72
C ALA A 226 11.38 17.16 6.62
N PRO A 227 10.39 18.03 6.33
CA PRO A 227 10.48 19.02 5.23
C PRO A 227 11.59 20.05 5.45
N THR A 228 12.03 20.24 6.69
CA THR A 228 13.15 21.10 7.07
C THR A 228 14.42 20.32 7.44
N GLY A 229 14.46 19.01 7.17
CA GLY A 229 15.56 18.12 7.50
C GLY A 229 15.45 17.47 8.88
N VAL A 230 16.38 16.55 9.18
CA VAL A 230 16.45 15.87 10.49
C VAL A 230 16.78 16.86 11.59
N VAL A 231 15.94 16.91 12.62
CA VAL A 231 16.09 17.85 13.74
C VAL A 231 17.04 17.31 14.81
N LYS A 232 17.13 15.99 14.98
CA LYS A 232 18.00 15.36 15.99
C LYS A 232 18.61 14.05 15.49
N LYS A 233 19.93 13.90 15.70
CA LYS A 233 20.67 12.65 15.52
C LYS A 233 21.43 12.31 16.80
N GLU A 234 21.19 11.12 17.34
CA GLU A 234 21.79 10.68 18.61
C GLU A 234 22.54 9.37 18.40
N ALA A 235 23.69 9.22 19.06
CA ALA A 235 24.36 7.93 19.14
C ALA A 235 23.52 6.96 19.98
N VAL A 236 23.44 5.71 19.55
CA VAL A 236 22.66 4.67 20.22
C VAL A 236 23.62 3.71 20.91
N ASP A 237 23.26 3.29 22.13
CA ASP A 237 23.95 2.18 22.78
C ASP A 237 23.68 0.89 22.00
N LYS A 238 24.73 0.35 21.38
CA LYS A 238 24.67 -0.84 20.53
C LYS A 238 24.35 -2.13 21.31
N SER A 239 24.30 -2.08 22.63
CA SER A 239 23.89 -3.21 23.47
C SER A 239 22.37 -3.38 23.58
N LEU A 240 21.58 -2.35 23.23
CA LEU A 240 20.12 -2.40 23.27
C LEU A 240 19.54 -3.11 22.03
N SER A 241 18.39 -3.77 22.22
CA SER A 241 17.61 -4.23 21.07
C SER A 241 17.07 -3.02 20.28
N PRO A 242 16.81 -3.13 18.96
CA PRO A 242 16.24 -2.04 18.17
C PRO A 242 14.93 -1.48 18.76
N GLY A 243 14.09 -2.35 19.32
CA GLY A 243 12.83 -1.96 19.96
C GLY A 243 13.01 -1.14 21.24
N ASP A 244 13.99 -1.49 22.07
CA ASP A 244 14.32 -0.78 23.31
C ASP A 244 15.04 0.55 23.02
N ALA A 245 15.91 0.56 22.01
CA ALA A 245 16.61 1.77 21.58
C ALA A 245 15.67 2.86 21.04
N ILE A 246 14.54 2.47 20.41
CA ILE A 246 13.48 3.41 20.01
C ILE A 246 12.85 4.08 21.23
N ASP A 247 12.61 3.33 22.31
CA ASP A 247 11.95 3.84 23.52
C ASP A 247 12.91 4.52 24.50
N ALA A 248 14.23 4.27 24.40
CA ALA A 248 15.23 4.93 25.22
C ALA A 248 15.16 6.45 25.04
N LEU A 249 14.71 7.16 26.08
CA LEU A 249 14.61 8.62 26.09
C LEU A 249 16.00 9.27 26.10
N PRO A 250 16.14 10.50 25.55
CA PRO A 250 17.37 11.27 25.72
C PRO A 250 17.62 11.59 27.19
N SER A 251 18.91 11.62 27.59
CA SER A 251 19.30 12.12 28.91
C SER A 251 18.90 13.59 29.07
N GLY A 252 17.95 13.87 29.98
CA GLY A 252 17.64 15.24 30.42
C GLY A 252 16.18 15.71 30.42
N HIS A 253 15.19 14.85 30.18
CA HIS A 253 13.79 15.19 30.45
C HIS A 253 13.36 14.75 31.86
N PRO A 254 12.50 15.50 32.57
CA PRO A 254 11.98 15.06 33.87
C PRO A 254 11.27 13.72 33.70
N ASP A 255 11.45 12.81 34.67
CA ASP A 255 10.89 11.46 34.66
C ASP A 255 9.42 11.48 34.27
N VAL A 256 9.15 11.11 33.02
CA VAL A 256 7.81 10.74 32.60
C VAL A 256 7.66 9.29 33.00
N ASP A 257 6.94 9.08 34.10
CA ASP A 257 6.57 7.76 34.60
C ASP A 257 5.91 6.96 33.46
N ALA A 258 6.70 6.10 32.82
CA ALA A 258 6.29 5.27 31.69
C ALA A 258 5.11 4.35 32.06
N GLN A 259 4.94 4.07 33.35
CA GLN A 259 3.82 3.31 33.88
C GLN A 259 2.54 4.15 33.88
N LYS A 260 2.60 5.44 34.19
CA LYS A 260 1.46 6.36 34.06
C LYS A 260 1.09 6.73 32.62
N VAL A 261 2.05 6.75 31.69
CA VAL A 261 1.75 6.90 30.25
C VAL A 261 1.12 5.62 29.70
N ALA A 262 1.54 4.45 30.18
CA ALA A 262 0.91 3.17 29.89
C ALA A 262 -0.49 3.02 30.53
N GLU A 263 -0.74 3.65 31.68
CA GLU A 263 -2.04 3.66 32.36
C GLU A 263 -3.00 4.74 31.81
N GLY A 264 -2.48 5.86 31.28
CA GLY A 264 -3.26 6.97 30.74
C GLY A 264 -3.54 6.89 29.22
N ALA A 265 -2.74 6.14 28.47
CA ALA A 265 -3.01 5.78 27.09
C ALA A 265 -3.44 4.32 27.02
N GLY A 266 -4.75 4.10 27.21
CA GLY A 266 -5.37 2.78 27.22
C GLY A 266 -4.79 1.85 26.15
N CYS A 267 -4.07 0.82 26.62
CA CYS A 267 -3.58 -0.27 25.80
C CYS A 267 -4.79 -0.95 25.13
N PRO A 268 -4.96 -0.93 23.79
CA PRO A 268 -6.14 -1.46 23.11
C PRO A 268 -6.15 -3.01 23.03
N PHE A 269 -5.45 -3.68 23.95
CA PHE A 269 -5.42 -5.14 24.09
C PHE A 269 -6.20 -5.63 25.32
N MET A 270 -6.75 -4.73 26.14
CA MET A 270 -7.77 -5.06 27.15
C MET A 270 -9.10 -4.46 26.71
N GLY A 271 -10.09 -5.33 26.47
CA GLY A 271 -11.44 -4.94 26.04
C GLY A 271 -12.12 -4.06 27.09
N THR A 272 -12.73 -2.97 26.62
CA THR A 272 -13.73 -2.24 27.41
C THR A 272 -15.08 -2.95 27.30
N SER A 273 -15.83 -2.86 28.39
CA SER A 273 -16.98 -3.68 28.78
C SER A 273 -18.10 -3.86 27.74
N LYS A 274 -18.80 -5.00 27.83
CA LYS A 274 -19.87 -5.47 26.94
C LYS A 274 -21.14 -4.59 26.87
N GLU A 275 -21.23 -3.45 27.54
CA GLU A 275 -22.49 -2.71 27.70
C GLU A 275 -22.54 -1.32 27.05
N GLU A 276 -21.46 -0.80 26.47
CA GLU A 276 -21.49 0.52 25.81
C GLU A 276 -21.63 0.48 24.28
N GLY A 277 -21.59 -0.71 23.67
CA GLY A 277 -21.77 -0.90 22.22
C GLY A 277 -23.21 -0.97 21.72
N ALA A 278 -24.22 -0.79 22.60
CA ALA A 278 -25.62 -1.07 22.30
C ALA A 278 -26.52 0.16 22.07
N LYS A 279 -25.97 1.35 21.78
CA LYS A 279 -26.78 2.54 21.48
C LYS A 279 -26.79 2.85 19.98
N PRO A 280 -27.96 2.89 19.31
CA PRO A 280 -28.08 3.32 17.91
C PRO A 280 -27.76 4.82 17.77
N PHE A 281 -26.91 5.17 16.81
CA PHE A 281 -26.67 6.56 16.41
C PHE A 281 -27.73 7.02 15.39
N PRO A 282 -28.25 8.26 15.50
CA PRO A 282 -29.22 8.80 14.55
C PRO A 282 -28.57 9.18 13.20
N PRO A 283 -29.25 8.99 12.06
CA PRO A 283 -28.72 9.34 10.74
C PRO A 283 -28.74 10.86 10.51
N ALA A 284 -27.68 11.38 9.90
CA ALA A 284 -27.60 12.75 9.41
C ALA A 284 -28.24 12.87 8.00
N SER A 285 -29.06 13.90 7.83
CA SER A 285 -29.74 14.26 6.57
C SER A 285 -28.79 14.90 5.55
N VAL A 286 -28.90 14.51 4.28
CA VAL A 286 -28.14 15.08 3.15
C VAL A 286 -29.08 15.93 2.29
N GLU A 287 -28.75 17.21 2.12
CA GLU A 287 -29.39 18.10 1.15
C GLU A 287 -28.81 17.88 -0.26
N LYS A 288 -29.69 17.93 -1.28
CA LYS A 288 -29.36 17.82 -2.70
C LYS A 288 -29.16 19.20 -3.33
N GLY A 289 -28.10 19.34 -4.13
CA GLY A 289 -27.95 20.35 -5.18
C GLY A 289 -26.65 20.06 -5.94
N GLY A 290 -26.49 20.22 -7.25
CA GLY A 290 -27.32 20.67 -8.35
C GLY A 290 -26.44 20.52 -9.61
N VAL A 291 -27.04 20.16 -10.75
CA VAL A 291 -26.38 19.90 -12.03
C VAL A 291 -25.89 21.20 -12.68
N GLY A 292 -24.72 21.18 -13.33
CA GLY A 292 -24.21 22.27 -14.18
C GLY A 292 -23.45 21.71 -15.39
N GLU A 293 -23.80 22.23 -16.56
CA GLU A 293 -23.52 21.75 -17.92
C GLU A 293 -22.09 22.00 -18.47
N GLU A 294 -21.87 21.33 -19.60
CA GLU A 294 -20.69 21.13 -20.44
C GLU A 294 -20.08 22.40 -21.07
N GLY A 295 -18.79 22.32 -21.40
CA GLY A 295 -18.08 23.25 -22.28
C GLY A 295 -16.91 22.54 -22.98
N GLU A 296 -17.01 22.47 -24.31
CA GLU A 296 -16.22 21.63 -25.22
C GLU A 296 -14.76 22.05 -25.42
N GLY A 297 -13.88 21.06 -25.56
CA GLY A 297 -12.48 21.21 -26.00
C GLY A 297 -11.87 19.86 -26.37
N LYS A 298 -12.40 19.20 -27.41
CA LYS A 298 -11.95 17.87 -27.87
C LYS A 298 -10.58 17.95 -28.56
N ALA A 299 -9.51 17.58 -27.85
CA ALA A 299 -8.40 16.86 -28.46
C ALA A 299 -8.63 15.37 -28.21
N ARG A 300 -9.19 14.68 -29.20
CA ARG A 300 -9.52 13.26 -29.13
C ARG A 300 -8.24 12.46 -29.39
N LEU A 301 -7.61 11.94 -28.35
CA LEU A 301 -6.64 10.85 -28.49
C LEU A 301 -7.45 9.57 -28.71
N GLU A 302 -7.30 8.96 -29.88
CA GLU A 302 -8.03 7.76 -30.28
C GLU A 302 -7.37 6.48 -29.74
N HIS A 303 -8.21 5.45 -29.55
CA HIS A 303 -7.94 4.19 -28.86
C HIS A 303 -6.82 3.34 -29.53
N PRO A 304 -6.06 2.53 -28.77
CA PRO A 304 -4.87 1.78 -29.25
C PRO A 304 -5.08 0.65 -30.27
N GLU A 305 -6.26 0.53 -30.88
CA GLU A 305 -6.53 -0.46 -31.95
C GLU A 305 -6.67 0.17 -33.34
N THR A 306 -6.30 1.45 -33.50
CA THR A 306 -6.21 2.06 -34.83
C THR A 306 -4.95 1.52 -35.51
N GLU A 307 -5.07 0.92 -36.71
CA GLU A 307 -3.92 0.46 -37.49
C GLU A 307 -2.88 1.58 -37.60
N ILE A 308 -1.69 1.33 -37.06
CA ILE A 308 -0.57 2.27 -37.12
C ILE A 308 -0.18 2.37 -38.59
N GLU A 309 -0.31 3.57 -39.18
CA GLU A 309 0.09 3.83 -40.57
C GLU A 309 1.48 3.24 -40.87
N GLU A 310 1.65 2.62 -42.04
CA GLU A 310 2.90 1.90 -42.41
C GLU A 310 4.16 2.75 -42.23
N GLY A 311 4.07 4.07 -42.42
CA GLY A 311 5.15 5.02 -42.17
C GLY A 311 5.59 5.06 -40.69
N LYS A 312 4.65 5.04 -39.75
CA LYS A 312 4.91 5.06 -38.30
C LYS A 312 5.46 3.73 -37.81
N MET A 313 4.98 2.61 -38.36
CA MET A 313 5.54 1.27 -38.09
C MET A 313 6.98 1.10 -38.58
N ARG A 314 7.40 1.87 -39.58
CA ARG A 314 8.79 1.88 -40.05
C ARG A 314 9.71 2.64 -39.08
N VAL A 315 9.26 3.80 -38.61
CA VAL A 315 9.99 4.64 -37.64
C VAL A 315 10.17 3.91 -36.30
N LEU A 316 9.12 3.23 -35.82
CA LEU A 316 9.18 2.40 -34.60
C LEU A 316 10.15 1.20 -34.75
N ARG A 317 10.25 0.60 -35.94
CA ARG A 317 11.18 -0.53 -36.19
C ARG A 317 12.64 -0.11 -36.30
N GLU A 318 12.90 1.13 -36.71
CA GLU A 318 14.25 1.67 -36.82
C GLU A 318 14.75 2.30 -35.50
N GLY A 319 13.94 2.27 -34.44
CA GLY A 319 14.30 2.74 -33.10
C GLY A 319 14.50 4.25 -32.99
N LYS A 320 14.00 5.03 -33.97
CA LYS A 320 14.10 6.48 -33.98
C LYS A 320 12.80 7.07 -33.48
N GLN A 321 12.89 7.88 -32.43
CA GLN A 321 11.75 8.64 -31.91
C GLN A 321 11.32 9.70 -32.95
N GLU A 322 10.01 9.85 -33.17
CA GLU A 322 9.48 10.95 -33.99
C GLU A 322 9.99 12.30 -33.43
N GLY A 323 10.55 13.15 -34.30
CA GLY A 323 11.06 14.47 -33.91
C GLY A 323 12.49 14.50 -33.36
N TRP A 324 13.26 13.39 -33.39
CA TRP A 324 14.69 13.37 -33.06
C TRP A 324 15.47 14.49 -33.79
N ASP A 325 15.15 14.73 -35.06
CA ASP A 325 15.80 15.71 -35.92
C ASP A 325 15.48 17.17 -35.55
N GLN A 326 14.53 17.37 -34.62
CA GLN A 326 14.16 18.68 -34.08
C GLN A 326 14.60 18.88 -32.63
N ASP A 327 15.35 17.93 -32.03
CA ASP A 327 15.91 18.12 -30.70
C ASP A 327 16.95 19.25 -30.70
N PRO A 328 16.69 20.38 -30.02
CA PRO A 328 17.63 21.49 -29.97
C PRO A 328 18.95 21.14 -29.24
N ASN A 329 19.04 19.98 -28.60
CA ASN A 329 20.23 19.51 -27.88
C ASN A 329 21.13 18.57 -28.72
N LEU A 330 20.75 18.22 -29.96
CA LEU A 330 21.53 17.35 -30.84
C LEU A 330 22.57 18.09 -31.72
N LYS A 331 22.89 19.35 -31.40
CA LYS A 331 24.01 20.09 -32.01
C LYS A 331 25.27 20.00 -31.15
N SER A 332 26.14 19.04 -31.47
CA SER A 332 27.61 19.19 -31.44
C SER A 332 28.26 18.07 -32.25
#